data_AF-A0A931KDN4-F1
#
_entry.id   AF-A0A931KDN4-F1
#
_cell.length_a   1.000
_cell.length_b   1.000
_cell.length_c   1.000
_cell.angle_alpha   90.00
_cell.angle_beta   90.00
_cell.angle_gamma   90.00
#
_symmetry.space_group_name_H-M   'P 1'
#
loop_
_entity.id
_entity.type
_entity.pdbx_description
1 polymer ?
#
loop_
_entity_poly.entity_id
_entity_poly.type
_entity_poly.pdbx_seq_one_letter_code
_entity_poly.pdbx_strand_id
1 'polypeptide(L)'
;MQFRVFVGITSILIGFAAESLRAADLLDNTNQKTEALLTGGSGVYGTNRKAMIFSVSQNIELTNVALGLRDINSNPNTTKGTIALYAVDGSNNPTTSIAEITYDSISFSTAQYVDFALSGMSLTAGNSYALVVLDFTATIWSNLSQAPVGSNGVSFVEGRFSTDGGTSWNSSSVDNAIYLQGTPVPEPSAVMLASVAAMILLRSRKLRCSSISCHRSEN
;
A
#
# COMPACT_ATOMS: atom_id res chain seq x y z
N MET A 1 5.33 55.46 3.16
CA MET A 1 5.31 54.40 2.12
C MET A 1 5.85 53.12 2.74
N GLN A 2 4.98 52.17 3.07
CA GLN A 2 5.35 50.87 3.63
C GLN A 2 5.42 49.84 2.50
N PHE A 3 6.59 49.24 2.29
CA PHE A 3 6.77 48.03 1.47
C PHE A 3 6.91 46.84 2.41
N ARG A 4 5.90 45.98 2.46
CA ARG A 4 5.96 44.65 3.07
C ARG A 4 5.13 43.69 2.24
N VAL A 5 5.73 42.94 1.32
CA VAL A 5 5.30 41.59 0.91
C VAL A 5 6.47 40.99 0.15
N PHE A 6 7.13 39.93 0.64
CA PHE A 6 7.80 38.89 -0.17
C PHE A 6 8.43 37.82 0.76
N VAL A 7 7.60 37.18 1.58
CA VAL A 7 7.95 35.94 2.30
C VAL A 7 6.76 35.00 2.13
N GLY A 8 6.78 34.15 1.11
CA GLY A 8 5.65 33.24 0.85
C GLY A 8 5.88 32.14 -0.19
N ILE A 9 6.87 32.29 -1.08
CA ILE A 9 7.00 31.36 -2.22
C ILE A 9 7.96 30.18 -1.92
N THR A 10 8.83 30.26 -0.91
CA THR A 10 9.77 29.15 -0.61
C THR A 10 9.12 27.93 0.03
N SER A 11 8.03 28.11 0.78
CA SER A 11 7.41 27.03 1.55
C SER A 11 6.56 26.10 0.70
N ILE A 12 6.23 26.48 -0.53
CA ILE A 12 5.33 25.74 -1.42
C ILE A 12 6.05 24.56 -2.09
N LEU A 13 7.34 24.68 -2.44
CA LEU A 13 8.05 23.63 -3.18
C LEU A 13 8.55 22.47 -2.28
N ILE A 14 8.72 22.71 -0.98
CA ILE A 14 9.11 21.66 -0.01
C ILE A 14 7.89 20.84 0.43
N GLY A 15 6.68 21.43 0.40
CA GLY A 15 5.44 20.74 0.75
C GLY A 15 5.10 19.58 -0.18
N PHE A 16 5.27 19.75 -1.51
CA PHE A 16 4.91 18.71 -2.49
C PHE A 16 5.81 17.47 -2.45
N ALA A 17 7.05 17.58 -1.99
CA ALA A 17 7.93 16.42 -1.83
C ALA A 17 7.69 15.67 -0.50
N ALA A 18 7.27 16.39 0.56
CA ALA A 18 7.11 15.85 1.90
C ALA A 18 5.81 15.04 2.10
N GLU A 19 4.75 15.36 1.35
CA GLU A 19 3.49 14.58 1.42
C GLU A 19 3.62 13.17 0.81
N SER A 20 4.64 12.93 -0.03
CA SER A 20 4.88 11.61 -0.65
C SER A 20 5.39 10.52 0.30
N LEU A 21 5.69 10.85 1.56
CA LEU A 21 6.32 9.93 2.52
C LEU A 21 5.36 9.33 3.56
N ARG A 22 4.06 9.67 3.54
CA ARG A 22 3.09 9.05 4.45
C ARG A 22 2.50 7.80 3.80
N ALA A 23 2.30 6.75 4.59
CA ALA A 23 1.56 5.58 4.15
C ALA A 23 0.18 6.04 3.65
N ALA A 24 -0.14 5.66 2.42
CA ALA A 24 -1.39 5.95 1.76
C ALA A 24 -2.25 4.69 1.72
N ASP A 25 -3.57 4.90 1.79
CA ASP A 25 -4.55 3.84 1.56
C ASP A 25 -4.46 3.45 0.09
N LEU A 26 -4.38 2.14 -0.20
CA LEU A 26 -4.22 1.64 -1.58
C LEU A 26 -5.49 0.91 -2.02
N LEU A 27 -5.97 0.01 -1.17
CA LEU A 27 -7.19 -0.77 -1.37
C LEU A 27 -7.96 -0.81 -0.05
N ASP A 28 -9.26 -0.50 -0.10
CA ASP A 28 -10.12 -0.55 1.08
C ASP A 28 -11.55 -0.98 0.70
N ASN A 29 -12.09 -1.96 1.41
CA ASN A 29 -13.54 -2.23 1.47
C ASN A 29 -14.06 -2.26 2.91
N THR A 30 -13.30 -1.77 3.86
CA THR A 30 -13.52 -1.94 5.30
C THR A 30 -13.98 -0.67 6.01
N ASN A 31 -14.05 0.45 5.25
CA ASN A 31 -14.16 1.81 5.78
C ASN A 31 -13.15 2.02 6.92
N GLN A 32 -11.87 1.79 6.61
CA GLN A 32 -10.78 1.81 7.59
C GLN A 32 -11.06 0.96 8.84
N LYS A 33 -11.50 -0.28 8.63
CA LYS A 33 -11.76 -1.31 9.67
C LYS A 33 -12.96 -1.02 10.58
N THR A 34 -13.81 -0.06 10.24
CA THR A 34 -14.99 0.28 11.05
C THR A 34 -16.23 -0.53 10.68
N GLU A 35 -16.23 -1.18 9.51
CA GLU A 35 -17.35 -2.02 9.09
C GLU A 35 -17.40 -3.37 9.83
N ALA A 36 -18.63 -3.83 10.07
CA ALA A 36 -18.88 -5.13 10.67
C ALA A 36 -18.47 -6.26 9.71
N LEU A 37 -17.64 -7.18 10.18
CA LEU A 37 -17.29 -8.38 9.43
C LEU A 37 -18.50 -9.32 9.32
N LEU A 38 -18.73 -9.85 8.11
CA LEU A 38 -19.73 -10.89 7.93
C LEU A 38 -19.23 -12.23 8.49
N THR A 39 -20.14 -13.02 9.05
CA THR A 39 -19.83 -14.36 9.58
C THR A 39 -19.61 -15.42 8.49
N GLY A 40 -19.70 -15.05 7.21
CA GLY A 40 -19.32 -15.88 6.07
C GLY A 40 -17.83 -15.76 5.71
N GLY A 41 -17.30 -16.76 5.01
CA GLY A 41 -15.94 -16.74 4.47
C GLY A 41 -15.48 -18.06 3.91
N SER A 42 -14.26 -18.08 3.35
CA SER A 42 -13.60 -19.32 2.93
C SER A 42 -12.41 -19.59 3.83
N GLY A 43 -12.15 -20.87 4.12
CA GLY A 43 -10.97 -21.29 4.84
C GLY A 43 -9.70 -20.93 4.08
N VAL A 44 -8.68 -20.45 4.79
CA VAL A 44 -7.32 -20.16 4.27
C VAL A 44 -6.27 -21.05 4.92
N TYR A 45 -6.69 -22.25 5.35
CA TYR A 45 -5.87 -23.25 6.02
C TYR A 45 -5.55 -24.44 5.10
N GLY A 46 -4.42 -25.11 5.37
CA GLY A 46 -3.97 -26.26 4.59
C GLY A 46 -3.62 -25.86 3.17
N THR A 47 -4.14 -26.59 2.18
CA THR A 47 -3.91 -26.28 0.76
C THR A 47 -4.76 -25.12 0.25
N ASN A 48 -5.68 -24.59 1.06
CA ASN A 48 -6.57 -23.51 0.65
C ASN A 48 -5.83 -22.17 0.68
N ARG A 49 -5.90 -21.43 -0.43
CA ARG A 49 -5.30 -20.10 -0.57
C ARG A 49 -6.31 -19.11 -1.10
N LYS A 50 -6.16 -17.87 -0.67
CA LYS A 50 -6.94 -16.74 -1.18
C LYS A 50 -5.97 -15.69 -1.70
N ALA A 51 -6.32 -15.10 -2.84
CA ALA A 51 -5.52 -14.07 -3.44
C ALA A 51 -6.41 -12.88 -3.81
N MET A 52 -5.92 -11.69 -3.53
CA MET A 52 -6.47 -10.44 -4.04
C MET A 52 -5.57 -9.96 -5.17
N ILE A 53 -6.14 -9.81 -6.36
CA ILE A 53 -5.43 -9.31 -7.53
C ILE A 53 -5.68 -7.81 -7.67
N PHE A 54 -4.61 -7.06 -7.92
CA PHE A 54 -4.66 -5.62 -8.13
C PHE A 54 -3.61 -5.16 -9.15
N SER A 55 -3.91 -4.08 -9.84
CA SER A 55 -2.98 -3.41 -10.76
C SER A 55 -2.42 -2.14 -10.14
N VAL A 56 -1.22 -1.76 -10.58
CA VAL A 56 -0.45 -0.67 -9.99
C VAL A 56 0.04 0.27 -11.09
N SER A 57 -0.19 1.57 -10.95
CA SER A 57 0.17 2.62 -11.93
C SER A 57 1.34 3.50 -11.50
N GLN A 58 1.89 3.28 -10.31
CA GLN A 58 3.05 4.00 -9.78
C GLN A 58 3.89 3.08 -8.89
N ASN A 59 5.18 3.38 -8.69
CA ASN A 59 5.99 2.57 -7.80
C ASN A 59 5.52 2.75 -6.35
N ILE A 60 5.39 1.65 -5.60
CA ILE A 60 4.86 1.65 -4.23
C ILE A 60 5.68 0.66 -3.39
N GLU A 61 5.95 1.00 -2.14
CA GLU A 61 6.41 0.04 -1.14
C GLU A 61 5.25 -0.27 -0.19
N LEU A 62 4.84 -1.54 -0.10
CA LEU A 62 3.77 -1.95 0.81
C LEU A 62 4.27 -1.92 2.25
N THR A 63 3.48 -1.32 3.14
CA THR A 63 3.87 -1.13 4.55
C THR A 63 3.00 -1.92 5.51
N ASN A 64 1.73 -2.13 5.17
CA ASN A 64 0.79 -2.79 6.06
C ASN A 64 -0.37 -3.38 5.26
N VAL A 65 -0.90 -4.50 5.73
CA VAL A 65 -2.21 -5.00 5.33
C VAL A 65 -3.01 -5.36 6.58
N ALA A 66 -4.27 -4.99 6.61
CA ALA A 66 -5.22 -5.51 7.57
C ALA A 66 -6.20 -6.46 6.90
N LEU A 67 -6.39 -7.62 7.50
CA LEU A 67 -7.29 -8.67 7.01
C LEU A 67 -8.40 -8.88 8.03
N GLY A 68 -9.65 -8.96 7.58
CA GLY A 68 -10.74 -9.43 8.45
C GLY A 68 -10.64 -10.93 8.63
N LEU A 69 -10.22 -11.41 9.80
CA LEU A 69 -9.99 -12.82 10.08
C LEU A 69 -10.91 -13.32 11.20
N ARG A 70 -11.29 -14.60 11.12
CA ARG A 70 -11.98 -15.31 12.20
C ARG A 70 -11.33 -16.67 12.44
N ASP A 71 -11.03 -16.95 13.70
CA ASP A 71 -10.57 -18.27 14.13
C ASP A 71 -11.79 -19.20 14.26
N ILE A 72 -11.70 -20.40 13.70
CA ILE A 72 -12.79 -21.40 13.76
C ILE A 72 -12.73 -22.27 15.01
N ASN A 73 -11.60 -22.31 15.71
CA ASN A 73 -11.39 -23.24 16.82
C ASN A 73 -11.74 -22.68 18.19
N SER A 74 -12.15 -21.40 18.30
CA SER A 74 -12.53 -20.74 19.56
C SER A 74 -11.47 -20.84 20.68
N ASN A 75 -10.25 -21.25 20.34
CA ASN A 75 -9.16 -21.49 21.27
C ASN A 75 -8.02 -20.56 20.83
N PRO A 76 -7.72 -19.49 21.58
CA PRO A 76 -6.85 -18.38 21.14
C PRO A 76 -5.35 -18.73 20.98
N ASN A 77 -5.03 -20.00 20.73
CA ASN A 77 -3.68 -20.49 20.61
C ASN A 77 -3.15 -20.28 19.20
N THR A 78 -2.48 -19.14 19.05
CA THR A 78 -1.46 -18.81 18.04
C THR A 78 -1.77 -19.30 16.63
N THR A 79 -2.68 -18.62 15.95
CA THR A 79 -2.79 -18.76 14.49
C THR A 79 -1.44 -18.40 13.89
N LYS A 80 -0.92 -19.28 13.06
CA LYS A 80 0.22 -18.99 12.19
C LYS A 80 -0.29 -18.80 10.79
N GLY A 81 0.41 -18.01 10.00
CA GLY A 81 0.03 -17.81 8.62
C GLY A 81 1.07 -17.01 7.87
N THR A 82 0.93 -17.01 6.56
CA THR A 82 1.86 -16.35 5.67
C THR A 82 1.11 -15.42 4.73
N ILE A 83 1.67 -14.24 4.52
CA ILE A 83 1.23 -13.28 3.51
C ILE A 83 2.36 -13.15 2.50
N ALA A 84 2.02 -13.37 1.23
CA ALA A 84 2.98 -13.33 0.14
C ALA A 84 2.49 -12.44 -0.99
N LEU A 85 3.42 -11.75 -1.63
CA LEU A 85 3.21 -10.98 -2.85
C LEU A 85 3.65 -11.84 -4.03
N TYR A 86 2.78 -11.97 -5.03
CA TYR A 86 3.03 -12.77 -6.22
C TYR A 86 2.93 -11.92 -7.49
N ALA A 87 3.71 -12.28 -8.51
CA ALA A 87 3.44 -11.88 -9.88
C ALA A 87 2.21 -12.64 -10.41
N VAL A 88 1.51 -12.05 -11.39
CA VAL A 88 0.36 -12.70 -12.04
C VAL A 88 0.59 -12.91 -13.53
N ASP A 89 -0.03 -13.95 -14.10
CA ASP A 89 -0.04 -14.20 -15.55
C ASP A 89 -1.10 -13.34 -16.28
N GLY A 90 -1.19 -13.50 -17.60
CA GLY A 90 -2.20 -12.80 -18.42
C GLY A 90 -3.65 -13.20 -18.15
N SER A 91 -3.89 -14.22 -17.30
CA SER A 91 -5.21 -14.64 -16.81
C SER A 91 -5.42 -14.27 -15.34
N ASN A 92 -4.57 -13.40 -14.78
CA ASN A 92 -4.57 -12.95 -13.38
C ASN A 92 -4.37 -14.07 -12.34
N ASN A 93 -3.75 -15.20 -12.73
CA ASN A 93 -3.40 -16.23 -11.77
C ASN A 93 -2.07 -15.90 -11.10
N PRO A 94 -1.95 -16.01 -9.76
CA PRO A 94 -0.67 -15.96 -9.07
C PRO A 94 0.29 -17.02 -9.62
N THR A 95 1.53 -16.61 -9.95
CA THR A 95 2.55 -17.49 -10.54
C THR A 95 3.77 -17.63 -9.63
N THR A 96 4.57 -16.58 -9.51
CA THR A 96 5.86 -16.59 -8.80
C THR A 96 5.77 -15.70 -7.56
N SER A 97 6.18 -16.24 -6.41
CA SER A 97 6.32 -15.44 -5.18
C SER A 97 7.48 -14.46 -5.35
N ILE A 98 7.20 -13.18 -5.08
CA ILE A 98 8.14 -12.07 -5.12
C ILE A 98 8.71 -11.84 -3.72
N ALA A 99 7.83 -11.86 -2.73
CA ALA A 99 8.17 -11.61 -1.33
C ALA A 99 7.16 -12.32 -0.43
N GLU A 100 7.61 -12.76 0.75
CA GLU A 100 6.80 -13.53 1.67
C GLU A 100 7.15 -13.16 3.11
N ILE A 101 6.13 -13.10 3.97
CA ILE A 101 6.28 -12.88 5.40
C ILE A 101 5.43 -13.92 6.13
N THR A 102 6.10 -14.71 6.96
CA THR A 102 5.47 -15.69 7.86
C THR A 102 5.31 -15.09 9.24
N TYR A 103 4.13 -15.29 9.82
CA TYR A 103 3.78 -14.90 11.18
C TYR A 103 3.65 -16.16 12.03
N ASP A 104 4.54 -16.31 13.01
CA ASP A 104 4.61 -17.50 13.88
C ASP A 104 3.55 -17.52 14.99
N SER A 105 2.90 -16.39 15.25
CA SER A 105 1.87 -16.29 16.27
C SER A 105 1.03 -15.02 16.08
N ILE A 106 -0.26 -15.21 15.86
CA ILE A 106 -1.28 -14.19 15.74
C ILE A 106 -2.41 -14.58 16.70
N SER A 107 -2.82 -13.65 17.57
CA SER A 107 -3.83 -13.93 18.60
C SER A 107 -5.11 -13.14 18.37
N PHE A 108 -6.20 -13.86 18.13
CA PHE A 108 -7.56 -13.33 18.01
C PHE A 108 -8.56 -14.43 18.38
N SER A 109 -9.70 -14.07 18.97
CA SER A 109 -10.72 -15.03 19.42
C SER A 109 -12.10 -14.86 18.75
N THR A 110 -12.34 -13.70 18.14
CA THR A 110 -13.55 -13.39 17.36
C THR A 110 -13.16 -12.88 15.98
N ALA A 111 -14.15 -12.74 15.09
CA ALA A 111 -13.95 -12.04 13.83
C ALA A 111 -13.46 -10.61 14.11
N GLN A 112 -12.28 -10.25 13.61
CA GLN A 112 -11.72 -8.90 13.73
C GLN A 112 -10.74 -8.59 12.61
N TYR A 113 -10.40 -7.31 12.45
CA TYR A 113 -9.30 -6.90 11.60
C TYR A 113 -7.98 -7.14 12.31
N VAL A 114 -7.07 -7.82 11.62
CA VAL A 114 -5.71 -8.08 12.11
C VAL A 114 -4.73 -7.36 11.20
N ASP A 115 -3.87 -6.53 11.78
CA ASP A 115 -2.81 -5.81 11.08
C ASP A 115 -1.55 -6.66 10.93
N PHE A 116 -0.96 -6.57 9.74
CA PHE A 116 0.24 -7.28 9.33
C PHE A 116 1.22 -6.29 8.72
N ALA A 117 2.27 -5.97 9.47
CA ALA A 117 3.35 -5.15 8.95
C ALA A 117 4.02 -5.86 7.77
N LEU A 118 4.08 -5.18 6.63
CA LEU A 118 4.72 -5.65 5.42
C LEU A 118 6.08 -4.94 5.30
N SER A 119 7.10 -5.68 4.88
CA SER A 119 8.44 -5.15 4.63
C SER A 119 9.07 -5.87 3.45
N GLY A 120 9.81 -5.14 2.62
CA GLY A 120 10.47 -5.72 1.43
C GLY A 120 9.50 -6.07 0.29
N MET A 121 8.25 -5.61 0.35
CA MET A 121 7.25 -5.82 -0.70
C MET A 121 7.12 -4.58 -1.58
N SER A 122 7.95 -4.50 -2.62
CA SER A 122 7.92 -3.38 -3.58
C SER A 122 7.11 -3.71 -4.83
N LEU A 123 6.32 -2.74 -5.26
CA LEU A 123 5.46 -2.79 -6.44
C LEU A 123 6.03 -1.83 -7.48
N THR A 124 6.23 -2.34 -8.69
CA THR A 124 6.63 -1.55 -9.85
C THR A 124 5.41 -1.15 -10.67
N ALA A 125 5.35 0.13 -11.08
CA ALA A 125 4.32 0.68 -11.94
C ALA A 125 4.11 -0.14 -13.22
N GLY A 126 2.86 -0.21 -13.71
CA GLY A 126 2.48 -0.90 -14.93
C GLY A 126 2.29 -2.42 -14.79
N ASN A 127 2.42 -2.96 -13.58
CA ASN A 127 2.28 -4.40 -13.32
C ASN A 127 1.03 -4.70 -12.48
N SER A 128 0.58 -5.94 -12.57
CA SER A 128 -0.42 -6.51 -11.67
C SER A 128 0.23 -7.49 -10.71
N TYR A 129 -0.32 -7.54 -9.50
CA TYR A 129 0.18 -8.38 -8.42
C TYR A 129 -0.97 -9.09 -7.73
N ALA A 130 -0.62 -10.16 -7.02
CA ALA A 130 -1.52 -10.86 -6.13
C ALA A 130 -0.99 -10.79 -4.70
N LEU A 131 -1.80 -10.31 -3.77
CA LEU A 131 -1.57 -10.54 -2.35
C LEU A 131 -2.22 -11.86 -1.97
N VAL A 132 -1.41 -12.86 -1.66
CA VAL A 132 -1.82 -14.22 -1.35
C VAL A 132 -1.73 -14.46 0.14
N VAL A 133 -2.82 -14.95 0.72
CA VAL A 133 -2.90 -15.41 2.10
C VAL A 133 -2.87 -16.94 2.08
N LEU A 134 -1.90 -17.51 2.78
CA LEU A 134 -1.62 -18.95 2.78
C LEU A 134 -1.27 -19.47 4.18
N ASP A 135 -1.56 -20.75 4.41
CA ASP A 135 -1.21 -21.50 5.62
C ASP A 135 -1.71 -20.86 6.93
N PHE A 136 -2.78 -20.07 6.86
CA PHE A 136 -3.42 -19.49 8.03
C PHE A 136 -4.16 -20.57 8.81
N THR A 137 -3.57 -21.00 9.92
CA THR A 137 -4.05 -22.15 10.69
C THR A 137 -5.48 -21.91 11.18
N ALA A 138 -6.40 -22.83 10.83
CA ALA A 138 -7.78 -22.81 11.30
C ALA A 138 -8.52 -21.47 11.15
N THR A 139 -8.17 -20.69 10.12
CA THR A 139 -8.69 -19.33 9.94
C THR A 139 -9.59 -19.23 8.72
N ILE A 140 -10.62 -18.41 8.85
CA ILE A 140 -11.48 -17.96 7.76
C ILE A 140 -11.14 -16.50 7.46
N TRP A 141 -10.95 -16.18 6.18
CA TRP A 141 -10.95 -14.79 5.74
C TRP A 141 -12.40 -14.34 5.63
N SER A 142 -12.78 -13.40 6.50
CA SER A 142 -14.12 -12.83 6.56
C SER A 142 -14.45 -12.09 5.28
N ASN A 143 -15.74 -12.03 4.97
CA ASN A 143 -16.24 -11.35 3.79
C ASN A 143 -16.79 -9.97 4.13
N LEU A 144 -16.84 -9.10 3.11
CA LEU A 144 -17.64 -7.88 3.10
C LEU A 144 -18.54 -7.88 1.87
N SER A 145 -19.63 -7.11 1.91
CA SER A 145 -20.59 -7.01 0.80
C SER A 145 -20.09 -6.16 -0.37
N GLN A 146 -18.90 -5.59 -0.25
CA GLN A 146 -18.34 -4.62 -1.19
C GLN A 146 -16.93 -5.04 -1.59
N ALA A 147 -16.65 -4.94 -2.89
CA ALA A 147 -15.31 -5.14 -3.44
C ALA A 147 -14.34 -4.02 -2.98
N PRO A 148 -13.04 -4.32 -2.81
CA PRO A 148 -12.03 -3.31 -2.50
C PRO A 148 -12.04 -2.15 -3.50
N VAL A 149 -12.05 -0.92 -2.99
CA VAL A 149 -11.92 0.29 -3.79
C VAL A 149 -10.45 0.67 -3.86
N GLY A 150 -9.93 0.83 -5.08
CA GLY A 150 -8.57 1.27 -5.34
C GLY A 150 -8.38 2.77 -5.20
N SER A 151 -7.20 3.18 -4.74
CA SER A 151 -6.75 4.57 -4.73
C SER A 151 -5.22 4.65 -4.83
N ASN A 152 -4.67 5.87 -4.97
CA ASN A 152 -3.22 6.11 -5.01
C ASN A 152 -2.49 5.25 -6.05
N GLY A 153 -3.08 5.13 -7.24
CA GLY A 153 -2.52 4.36 -8.35
C GLY A 153 -2.63 2.85 -8.20
N VAL A 154 -3.43 2.35 -7.27
CA VAL A 154 -3.77 0.93 -7.15
C VAL A 154 -5.23 0.74 -7.54
N SER A 155 -5.54 -0.33 -8.26
CA SER A 155 -6.91 -0.70 -8.63
C SER A 155 -7.16 -2.18 -8.37
N PHE A 156 -8.27 -2.49 -7.70
CA PHE A 156 -8.72 -3.86 -7.54
C PHE A 156 -9.08 -4.46 -8.90
N VAL A 157 -8.68 -5.69 -9.13
CA VAL A 157 -8.99 -6.43 -10.36
C VAL A 157 -9.99 -7.54 -10.05
N GLU A 158 -9.63 -8.48 -9.19
CA GLU A 158 -10.51 -9.58 -8.79
C GLU A 158 -9.99 -10.35 -7.57
N GLY A 159 -10.86 -11.17 -6.99
CA GLY A 159 -10.48 -12.19 -6.00
C GLY A 159 -10.25 -13.55 -6.66
N ARG A 160 -9.25 -14.29 -6.19
CA ARG A 160 -8.96 -15.66 -6.61
C ARG A 160 -8.88 -16.59 -5.41
N PHE A 161 -9.19 -17.86 -5.61
CA PHE A 161 -9.01 -18.90 -4.61
C PHE A 161 -8.42 -20.17 -5.21
N SER A 162 -7.68 -20.91 -4.40
CA SER A 162 -7.13 -22.21 -4.74
C SER A 162 -7.42 -23.17 -3.59
N THR A 163 -7.65 -24.45 -3.91
CA THR A 163 -7.82 -25.54 -2.93
C THR A 163 -6.70 -26.57 -3.01
N ASP A 164 -5.72 -26.36 -3.90
CA ASP A 164 -4.68 -27.31 -4.27
C ASP A 164 -3.26 -26.74 -4.11
N GLY A 165 -3.09 -25.84 -3.14
CA GLY A 165 -1.79 -25.26 -2.83
C GLY A 165 -1.32 -24.25 -3.89
N GLY A 166 -2.24 -23.61 -4.61
CA GLY A 166 -1.93 -22.62 -5.64
C GLY A 166 -1.56 -23.20 -6.99
N THR A 167 -1.81 -24.49 -7.22
CA THR A 167 -1.56 -25.16 -8.51
C THR A 167 -2.59 -24.73 -9.55
N SER A 168 -3.85 -24.58 -9.13
CA SER A 168 -4.92 -24.01 -9.93
C SER A 168 -5.67 -22.91 -9.15
N TRP A 169 -6.19 -21.93 -9.89
CA TRP A 169 -6.87 -20.78 -9.33
C TRP A 169 -8.23 -20.59 -9.99
N ASN A 170 -9.25 -20.39 -9.17
CA ASN A 170 -10.61 -20.12 -9.58
C ASN A 170 -11.00 -18.69 -9.17
N SER A 171 -11.86 -18.05 -9.96
CA SER A 171 -12.44 -16.75 -9.60
C SER A 171 -13.26 -16.87 -8.31
N SER A 172 -13.04 -15.94 -7.38
CA SER A 172 -13.81 -15.81 -6.14
C SER A 172 -14.93 -14.81 -6.37
N SER A 173 -16.18 -15.23 -6.22
CA SER A 173 -17.35 -14.33 -6.20
C SER A 173 -17.56 -13.66 -4.83
N VAL A 174 -16.57 -13.79 -3.95
CA VAL A 174 -16.63 -13.40 -2.56
C VAL A 174 -15.56 -12.36 -2.32
N ASP A 175 -16.00 -11.16 -1.94
CA ASP A 175 -15.12 -10.06 -1.55
C ASP A 175 -14.67 -10.25 -0.11
N ASN A 176 -13.36 -10.34 0.07
CA ASN A 176 -12.76 -10.52 1.37
C ASN A 176 -12.42 -9.17 2.01
N ALA A 177 -12.58 -9.09 3.32
CA ALA A 177 -12.33 -7.88 4.11
C ALA A 177 -10.83 -7.55 4.13
N ILE A 178 -10.44 -6.45 3.49
CA ILE A 178 -9.03 -6.07 3.35
C ILE A 178 -8.84 -4.55 3.30
N TYR A 179 -7.77 -4.13 3.96
CA TYR A 179 -7.25 -2.77 3.92
C TYR A 179 -5.74 -2.82 3.66
N LEU A 180 -5.30 -2.32 2.51
CA LEU A 180 -3.91 -2.34 2.09
C LEU A 180 -3.32 -0.92 2.10
N GLN A 181 -2.12 -0.78 2.66
CA GLN A 181 -1.40 0.48 2.72
C GLN A 181 0.01 0.36 2.14
N GLY A 182 0.50 1.48 1.60
CA GLY A 182 1.88 1.60 1.18
C GLY A 182 2.29 3.03 0.91
N THR A 183 3.58 3.25 0.72
CA THR A 183 4.16 4.55 0.42
C THR A 183 4.53 4.62 -1.06
N PRO A 184 4.06 5.64 -1.81
CA PRO A 184 4.54 5.89 -3.16
C PRO A 184 6.06 6.09 -3.16
N VAL A 185 6.74 5.48 -4.12
CA VAL A 185 8.18 5.66 -4.33
C VAL A 185 8.35 6.61 -5.52
N PRO A 186 8.85 7.85 -5.30
CA PRO A 186 9.05 8.80 -6.39
C PRO A 186 9.98 8.23 -7.45
N GLU A 187 9.63 8.41 -8.73
CA GLU A 187 10.53 8.05 -9.81
C GLU A 187 11.83 8.86 -9.72
N PRO A 188 13.00 8.27 -10.05
CA PRO A 188 14.28 8.98 -10.01
C PRO A 188 14.25 10.29 -10.81
N SER A 189 13.52 10.32 -11.93
CA SER A 189 13.32 11.50 -12.78
C SER A 189 12.65 12.67 -12.04
N ALA A 190 11.62 12.39 -11.22
CA ALA A 190 10.91 13.40 -10.44
C ALA A 190 11.82 14.02 -9.37
N VAL A 191 12.61 13.18 -8.69
CA VAL A 191 13.59 13.63 -7.68
C VAL A 191 14.66 14.51 -8.32
N MET A 192 15.14 14.13 -9.50
CA MET A 192 16.13 14.92 -10.26
C MET A 192 15.56 16.28 -10.68
N LEU A 193 14.33 16.31 -11.19
CA LEU A 193 13.69 17.57 -11.60
C LEU A 193 13.48 18.51 -10.41
N ALA A 194 13.00 18.00 -9.28
CA ALA A 194 12.85 18.78 -8.05
C ALA A 194 14.19 19.36 -7.57
N SER A 195 15.27 18.55 -7.67
CA SER A 195 16.63 18.97 -7.30
C SER A 195 17.15 20.08 -8.21
N VAL A 196 16.94 19.97 -9.53
CA VAL A 196 17.33 21.01 -10.49
C VAL A 196 16.52 22.30 -10.27
N ALA A 197 15.22 22.20 -10.04
CA ALA A 197 14.38 23.35 -9.74
C ALA A 197 14.84 24.07 -8.46
N ALA A 198 15.16 23.31 -7.40
CA ALA A 198 15.70 23.86 -6.16
C ALA A 198 17.04 24.59 -6.39
N MET A 199 17.95 24.01 -7.19
CA MET A 199 19.22 24.64 -7.55
C MET A 199 19.03 25.95 -8.32
N ILE A 200 18.12 25.99 -9.30
CA ILE A 200 17.81 27.20 -10.07
C ILE A 200 17.28 28.30 -9.13
N LEU A 201 16.37 27.96 -8.22
CA LEU A 201 15.82 28.89 -7.24
C LEU A 201 16.91 29.43 -6.30
N LEU A 202 17.78 28.57 -5.76
CA LEU A 202 18.90 28.98 -4.92
C LEU A 202 19.86 29.91 -5.65
N ARG A 203 20.16 29.62 -6.93
CA ARG A 203 21.03 30.47 -7.76
C ARG A 203 20.39 31.84 -8.02
N SER A 204 19.10 31.89 -8.30
CA SER A 204 18.36 33.14 -8.53
C SER A 204 18.37 34.07 -7.30
N ARG A 205 18.41 33.52 -6.08
CA ARG A 205 18.52 34.30 -4.84
C ARG A 205 19.90 34.90 -4.62
N LYS A 206 20.96 34.13 -4.90
CA LYS A 206 22.34 34.65 -4.80
C LYS A 206 22.56 35.84 -5.74
N LEU A 207 22.01 35.79 -6.96
CA LEU A 207 22.13 36.90 -7.91
C LEU A 207 21.42 38.17 -7.44
N ARG A 208 20.27 38.07 -6.76
CA ARG A 208 19.52 39.24 -6.25
C ARG A 208 20.19 39.93 -5.06
N CYS A 209 20.92 39.21 -4.20
CA CYS A 209 21.70 39.84 -3.12
C CYS A 209 22.95 40.56 -3.64
N SER A 210 23.53 40.12 -4.76
CA SER A 210 24.72 40.75 -5.34
C SER A 210 24.43 42.11 -5.98
N SER A 211 23.20 42.36 -6.44
CA SER A 211 22.85 43.61 -7.15
C SER A 211 22.41 44.76 -6.24
N ILE A 212 22.17 44.52 -4.94
CA ILE A 212 21.67 45.56 -4.00
C ILE A 212 22.81 46.25 -3.20
N SER A 213 24.05 45.72 -3.21
CA SER A 213 25.17 46.31 -2.46
C SER A 213 26.08 47.28 -3.22
N CYS A 214 25.77 47.66 -4.47
CA CYS A 214 26.62 48.58 -5.25
C CYS A 214 26.16 50.06 -5.27
N HIS A 215 25.28 50.48 -4.36
CA HIS A 215 24.82 51.87 -4.33
C HIS A 215 24.70 52.45 -2.90
N ARG A 216 25.82 52.45 -2.17
CA ARG A 216 25.97 53.30 -0.97
C ARG A 216 27.43 53.64 -0.68
N SER A 217 28.02 54.50 -1.49
CA SER A 217 29.17 55.31 -1.11
C SER A 217 29.16 56.54 -2.01
N GLU A 218 28.87 57.68 -1.40
CA GLU A 218 29.21 59.06 -1.76
C GLU A 218 28.09 59.99 -1.26
N ASN A 219 28.21 60.34 0.03
CA ASN A 219 28.01 61.69 0.59
C ASN A 219 28.23 61.65 2.10
#